data_AF-A0A959FUM8-F1
#
_entry.id   AF-A0A959FUM8-F1
#
_cell.length_a   1.000
_cell.length_b   1.000
_cell.length_c   1.000
_cell.angle_alpha   90.00
_cell.angle_beta   90.00
_cell.angle_gamma   90.00
#
_symmetry.space_group_name_H-M   'P 1'
#
loop_
_entity.id
_entity.type
_entity.pdbx_description
1 polymer ?
#
loop_
_entity_poly.entity_id
_entity_poly.type
_entity_poly.pdbx_seq_one_letter_code
_entity_poly.pdbx_strand_id
1 'polypeptide(L)'
;MRSPKGFWKICLLCLLPPIFSTAQDFQDILPDQRQTTWMNAGKSATSSSNQTVNVLDFGAIANGNVDISPIMANVFNALGNDGGVVLFPEGTYLFRNPIVVPSNVILRGQGASKTTLKFNLFEPGNAISAGGVFSFDYTEVLESIPKGGQIFMVMDASNFEVGDYVLLQDNDTDLVTSSWANNTTGQVNQISFIDGNTIRLKSPARRPFQLSRDPKLFPLEMVENIGIENLKILREDATTEKNSNIYFDLAVNCWVECIESENCNFAHFEATRSTNLEVTGSYFHHAFSYGSGGKAYGIML
;
A
#
# COMPACT_ATOMS: atom_id res chain seq x y z
N MET A 1 -42.56 -56.29 -69.27
CA MET A 1 -42.39 -56.66 -67.85
C MET A 1 -41.55 -55.57 -67.19
N ARG A 2 -42.18 -54.57 -66.58
CA ARG A 2 -42.32 -54.36 -65.12
C ARG A 2 -41.03 -53.91 -64.41
N SER A 3 -40.96 -52.57 -64.20
CA SER A 3 -40.53 -51.84 -62.97
C SER A 3 -39.05 -51.90 -62.54
N PRO A 4 -38.45 -50.87 -61.85
CA PRO A 4 -39.09 -49.75 -61.15
C PRO A 4 -38.58 -48.32 -61.47
N LYS A 5 -39.52 -47.38 -61.38
CA LYS A 5 -39.27 -45.93 -61.27
C LYS A 5 -38.86 -45.62 -59.84
N GLY A 6 -37.65 -45.09 -59.65
CA GLY A 6 -37.18 -44.57 -58.36
C GLY A 6 -37.76 -43.18 -58.09
N PHE A 7 -38.52 -43.06 -57.00
CA PHE A 7 -38.93 -41.77 -56.44
C PHE A 7 -37.73 -41.09 -55.77
N TRP A 8 -37.27 -39.96 -56.30
CA TRP A 8 -36.35 -39.07 -55.60
C TRP A 8 -37.16 -38.18 -54.64
N LYS A 9 -36.97 -38.38 -53.33
CA LYS A 9 -37.45 -37.45 -52.30
C LYS A 9 -36.61 -36.17 -52.38
N ILE A 10 -37.23 -35.07 -52.80
CA ILE A 10 -36.67 -33.72 -52.65
C ILE A 10 -36.65 -33.41 -51.15
N CYS A 11 -35.46 -33.35 -50.56
CA CYS A 11 -35.26 -32.89 -49.19
C CYS A 11 -35.16 -31.36 -49.25
N LEU A 12 -36.18 -30.66 -48.77
CA LEU A 12 -36.16 -29.20 -48.61
C LEU A 12 -35.19 -28.89 -47.46
N LEU A 13 -33.96 -28.47 -47.77
CA LEU A 13 -33.07 -27.86 -46.77
C LEU A 13 -33.59 -26.45 -46.48
N CYS A 14 -34.24 -26.27 -45.33
CA CYS A 14 -34.53 -24.95 -44.77
C CYS A 14 -33.20 -24.31 -44.33
N LEU A 15 -32.67 -23.39 -45.12
CA LEU A 15 -31.60 -22.49 -44.71
C LEU A 15 -32.15 -21.50 -43.69
N LEU A 16 -31.87 -21.72 -42.40
CA LEU A 16 -32.08 -20.71 -41.36
C LEU A 16 -31.03 -19.59 -41.55
N PRO A 17 -31.44 -18.31 -41.56
CA PRO A 17 -30.47 -17.22 -41.58
C PRO A 17 -29.63 -17.24 -40.30
N PRO A 18 -28.33 -16.89 -40.37
CA PRO A 18 -27.51 -16.77 -39.18
C PRO A 18 -28.12 -15.69 -38.28
N ILE A 19 -28.51 -16.11 -37.08
CA ILE A 19 -28.87 -15.21 -36.00
C ILE A 19 -27.57 -14.49 -35.62
N PHE A 20 -27.41 -13.25 -36.08
CA PHE A 20 -26.43 -12.35 -35.50
C PHE A 20 -26.88 -12.07 -34.06
N SER A 21 -26.28 -12.80 -33.12
CA SER A 21 -26.27 -12.41 -31.72
C SER A 21 -25.57 -11.05 -31.66
N THR A 22 -26.36 -9.97 -31.53
CA THR A 22 -25.83 -8.71 -31.02
C THR A 22 -25.30 -9.02 -29.63
N ALA A 23 -23.97 -9.03 -29.47
CA ALA A 23 -23.36 -9.03 -28.17
C ALA A 23 -24.02 -7.88 -27.39
N GLN A 24 -24.73 -8.25 -26.34
CA GLN A 24 -25.35 -7.29 -25.46
C GLN A 24 -24.18 -6.56 -24.78
N ASP A 25 -23.94 -5.31 -25.16
CA ASP A 25 -22.98 -4.45 -24.47
C ASP A 25 -23.37 -4.48 -22.99
N PHE A 26 -22.56 -5.17 -22.18
CA PHE A 26 -22.58 -4.95 -20.75
C PHE A 26 -22.19 -3.49 -20.59
N GLN A 27 -23.17 -2.61 -20.35
CA GLN A 27 -22.86 -1.29 -19.83
C GLN A 27 -21.96 -1.49 -18.63
N ASP A 28 -20.74 -0.97 -18.73
CA ASP A 28 -19.81 -0.98 -17.61
C ASP A 28 -20.53 -0.43 -16.39
N ILE A 29 -20.57 -1.21 -15.31
CA ILE A 29 -21.25 -0.88 -14.05
C ILE A 29 -20.71 0.45 -13.48
N LEU A 30 -19.52 0.87 -13.90
CA LEU A 30 -18.88 2.12 -13.53
C LEU A 30 -18.60 2.96 -14.79
N PRO A 31 -19.01 4.24 -14.84
CA PRO A 31 -18.65 5.13 -15.95
C PRO A 31 -17.13 5.21 -16.14
N ASP A 32 -16.64 5.32 -17.38
CA ASP A 32 -15.20 5.41 -17.71
C ASP A 32 -14.46 6.48 -16.89
N GLN A 33 -15.13 7.59 -16.62
CA GLN A 33 -14.61 8.69 -15.80
C GLN A 33 -14.37 8.30 -14.33
N ARG A 34 -14.87 7.16 -13.87
CA ARG A 34 -14.65 6.57 -12.53
C ARG A 34 -13.82 5.29 -12.53
N GLN A 35 -13.40 4.80 -13.70
CA GLN A 35 -12.56 3.60 -13.80
C GLN A 35 -11.05 3.95 -13.76
N THR A 36 -10.23 3.05 -13.23
CA THR A 36 -8.77 3.10 -13.38
C THR A 36 -8.25 1.67 -13.44
N THR A 37 -7.11 1.46 -14.10
CA THR A 37 -6.48 0.14 -14.12
C THR A 37 -5.77 -0.14 -12.80
N TRP A 38 -5.93 -1.35 -12.30
CA TRP A 38 -5.29 -1.84 -11.08
C TRP A 38 -4.12 -2.78 -11.37
N MET A 39 -3.70 -2.92 -12.64
CA MET A 39 -2.64 -3.85 -13.05
C MET A 39 -1.29 -3.62 -12.36
N ASN A 40 -1.05 -2.40 -11.87
CA ASN A 40 0.18 -2.01 -11.17
C ASN A 40 -0.02 -1.86 -9.65
N ALA A 41 -1.16 -2.32 -9.11
CA ALA A 41 -1.40 -2.32 -7.68
C ALA A 41 -0.67 -3.48 -6.99
N GLY A 42 -0.52 -3.39 -5.67
CA GLY A 42 0.21 -4.38 -4.89
C GLY A 42 1.72 -4.21 -4.97
N LYS A 43 2.43 -5.10 -4.27
CA LYS A 43 3.89 -5.16 -4.28
C LYS A 43 4.39 -5.60 -5.66
N SER A 44 5.49 -5.02 -6.09
CA SER A 44 6.26 -5.47 -7.26
C SER A 44 7.35 -6.46 -6.82
N ALA A 45 8.09 -7.02 -7.78
CA ALA A 45 9.20 -7.93 -7.46
C ALA A 45 10.17 -7.26 -6.47
N THR A 46 10.41 -7.93 -5.34
CA THR A 46 11.35 -7.47 -4.32
C THR A 46 12.73 -8.03 -4.61
N SER A 47 13.75 -7.20 -4.47
CA SER A 47 15.15 -7.62 -4.46
C SER A 47 15.68 -7.35 -3.06
N SER A 48 15.43 -8.27 -2.14
CA SER A 48 15.96 -8.18 -0.78
C SER A 48 17.26 -8.95 -0.66
N SER A 49 18.13 -8.47 0.23
CA SER A 49 19.30 -9.23 0.68
C SER A 49 18.87 -10.59 1.24
N ASN A 50 19.66 -11.63 0.95
CA ASN A 50 19.47 -12.97 1.56
C ASN A 50 19.96 -13.03 3.01
N GLN A 51 20.45 -11.91 3.56
CA GLN A 51 20.91 -11.85 4.94
C GLN A 51 19.74 -12.08 5.90
N THR A 52 19.98 -12.89 6.92
CA THR A 52 19.04 -13.13 8.01
C THR A 52 19.77 -12.99 9.34
N VAL A 53 19.18 -12.23 10.25
CA VAL A 53 19.67 -11.99 11.60
C VAL A 53 18.62 -12.50 12.58
N ASN A 54 19.02 -13.38 13.50
CA ASN A 54 18.14 -13.92 14.54
C ASN A 54 18.22 -13.06 15.79
N VAL A 55 17.08 -12.58 16.30
CA VAL A 55 17.04 -11.73 17.50
C VAL A 55 17.61 -12.41 18.75
N LEU A 56 17.63 -13.74 18.80
CA LEU A 56 18.24 -14.49 19.90
C LEU A 56 19.76 -14.31 19.98
N ASP A 57 20.43 -14.09 18.84
CA ASP A 57 21.88 -13.85 18.78
C ASP A 57 22.25 -12.48 19.41
N PHE A 58 21.25 -11.62 19.63
CA PHE A 58 21.36 -10.29 20.23
C PHE A 58 20.85 -10.28 21.68
N GLY A 59 20.56 -11.46 22.25
CA GLY A 59 20.11 -11.59 23.65
C GLY A 59 18.61 -11.40 23.85
N ALA A 60 17.79 -11.49 22.81
CA ALA A 60 16.33 -11.48 22.98
C ALA A 60 15.88 -12.65 23.87
N ILE A 61 14.96 -12.37 24.79
CA ILE A 61 14.34 -13.39 25.65
C ILE A 61 12.85 -13.50 25.29
N ALA A 62 12.47 -14.63 24.67
CA ALA A 62 11.15 -14.85 24.09
C ALA A 62 10.09 -15.33 25.10
N ASN A 63 10.04 -14.76 26.31
CA ASN A 63 9.13 -15.18 27.38
C ASN A 63 7.95 -14.22 27.62
N GLY A 64 7.85 -13.11 26.87
CA GLY A 64 6.80 -12.10 26.99
C GLY A 64 6.91 -11.17 28.20
N ASN A 65 7.96 -11.28 29.01
CA ASN A 65 8.13 -10.53 30.26
C ASN A 65 9.36 -9.61 30.24
N VAL A 66 10.39 -9.95 29.46
CA VAL A 66 11.59 -9.12 29.30
C VAL A 66 11.43 -8.22 28.08
N ASP A 67 11.59 -6.91 28.27
CA ASP A 67 11.58 -5.94 27.18
C ASP A 67 12.80 -6.13 26.27
N ILE A 68 12.55 -6.38 24.99
CA ILE A 68 13.60 -6.55 23.97
C ILE A 68 13.77 -5.31 23.09
N SER A 69 13.02 -4.24 23.33
CA SER A 69 13.18 -2.98 22.58
C SER A 69 14.65 -2.49 22.48
N PRO A 70 15.48 -2.57 23.55
CA PRO A 70 16.85 -2.06 23.51
C PRO A 70 17.78 -2.74 22.49
N ILE A 71 17.48 -3.97 22.05
CA ILE A 71 18.35 -4.71 21.13
C ILE A 71 18.09 -4.38 19.66
N MET A 72 16.95 -3.78 19.33
CA MET A 72 16.51 -3.63 17.93
C MET A 72 17.45 -2.77 17.08
N ALA A 73 18.05 -1.73 17.65
CA ALA A 73 19.03 -0.91 16.94
C ALA A 73 20.25 -1.75 16.51
N ASN A 74 20.74 -2.64 17.38
CA ASN A 74 21.87 -3.52 17.05
C ASN A 74 21.48 -4.59 16.02
N VAL A 75 20.25 -5.11 16.11
CA VAL A 75 19.70 -6.06 15.13
C VAL A 75 19.64 -5.43 13.73
N PHE A 76 19.13 -4.20 13.60
CA PHE A 76 19.09 -3.50 12.31
C PHE A 76 20.49 -3.12 11.82
N ASN A 77 21.38 -2.66 12.70
CA ASN A 77 22.77 -2.36 12.34
C ASN A 77 23.51 -3.58 11.79
N ALA A 78 23.19 -4.79 12.26
CA ALA A 78 23.80 -6.02 11.76
C ALA A 78 23.41 -6.33 10.31
N LEU A 79 22.24 -5.88 9.84
CA LEU A 79 21.79 -6.01 8.44
C LEU A 79 22.44 -4.99 7.51
N GLY A 80 22.90 -3.85 8.03
CA GLY A 80 23.46 -2.77 7.21
C GLY A 80 22.43 -2.17 6.24
N ASN A 81 22.92 -1.47 5.22
CA ASN A 81 22.05 -0.74 4.28
C ASN A 81 21.32 -1.65 3.29
N ASP A 82 21.87 -2.84 3.02
CA ASP A 82 21.26 -3.83 2.11
C ASP A 82 20.03 -4.51 2.75
N GLY A 83 19.84 -4.32 4.06
CA GLY A 83 18.73 -4.88 4.82
C GLY A 83 18.76 -6.40 4.87
N GLY A 84 17.57 -7.00 4.95
CA GLY A 84 17.38 -8.44 5.06
C GLY A 84 16.31 -8.79 6.08
N VAL A 85 16.40 -10.01 6.62
CA VAL A 85 15.36 -10.58 7.47
C VAL A 85 15.77 -10.49 8.94
N VAL A 86 14.96 -9.83 9.76
CA VAL A 86 14.97 -10.00 11.21
C VAL A 86 14.07 -11.17 11.56
N LEU A 87 14.68 -12.28 11.95
CA LEU A 87 13.98 -13.50 12.32
C LEU A 87 13.65 -13.49 13.81
N PHE A 88 12.37 -13.71 14.11
CA PHE A 88 11.82 -13.95 15.44
C PHE A 88 11.40 -15.43 15.55
N PRO A 89 12.21 -16.30 16.17
CA PRO A 89 11.83 -17.69 16.45
C PRO A 89 10.57 -17.79 17.33
N GLU A 90 10.07 -19.01 17.52
CA GLU A 90 8.94 -19.28 18.43
C GLU A 90 9.13 -18.63 19.81
N GLY A 91 8.05 -18.01 20.30
CA GLY A 91 7.98 -17.36 21.60
C GLY A 91 7.28 -16.00 21.55
N THR A 92 7.26 -15.35 22.71
CA THR A 92 6.61 -14.04 22.89
C THR A 92 7.65 -12.98 23.21
N TYR A 93 7.70 -11.91 22.44
CA TYR A 93 8.69 -10.84 22.56
C TYR A 93 8.00 -9.57 23.04
N LEU A 94 8.35 -9.09 24.23
CA LEU A 94 7.77 -7.86 24.79
C LEU A 94 8.52 -6.64 24.25
N PHE A 95 7.75 -5.67 23.78
CA PHE A 95 8.21 -4.34 23.38
C PHE A 95 7.55 -3.28 24.24
N ARG A 96 8.38 -2.46 24.89
CA ARG A 96 7.97 -1.25 25.59
C ARG A 96 8.17 0.02 24.77
N ASN A 97 8.91 -0.05 23.66
CA ASN A 97 9.05 1.01 22.67
C ASN A 97 8.56 0.55 21.29
N PRO A 98 8.13 1.48 20.41
CA PRO A 98 7.83 1.19 19.02
C PRO A 98 9.01 0.57 18.25
N ILE A 99 8.70 -0.17 17.19
CA ILE A 99 9.67 -0.59 16.18
C ILE A 99 9.54 0.33 14.98
N VAL A 100 10.57 1.13 14.71
CA VAL A 100 10.69 1.89 13.45
C VAL A 100 11.52 1.04 12.49
N VAL A 101 10.88 0.52 11.44
CA VAL A 101 11.50 -0.41 10.49
C VAL A 101 12.14 0.39 9.35
N PRO A 102 13.46 0.25 9.12
CA PRO A 102 14.12 0.91 8.00
C PRO A 102 13.83 0.19 6.67
N SER A 103 14.13 0.85 5.54
CA SER A 103 14.02 0.24 4.22
C SER A 103 14.75 -1.10 4.12
N ASN A 104 14.26 -1.98 3.24
CA ASN A 104 14.82 -3.29 2.94
C ASN A 104 14.81 -4.29 4.10
N VAL A 105 14.09 -4.01 5.20
CA VAL A 105 13.97 -4.91 6.36
C VAL A 105 12.64 -5.65 6.41
N ILE A 106 12.73 -6.95 6.68
CA ILE A 106 11.59 -7.84 6.86
C ILE A 106 11.58 -8.35 8.30
N LEU A 107 10.50 -8.07 9.04
CA LEU A 107 10.24 -8.70 10.33
C LEU A 107 9.49 -10.02 10.10
N ARG A 108 10.11 -11.16 10.43
CA ARG A 108 9.55 -12.48 10.13
C ARG A 108 9.47 -13.37 11.36
N GLY A 109 8.29 -13.92 11.63
CA GLY A 109 8.09 -14.98 12.62
C GLY A 109 8.01 -16.38 12.02
N GLN A 110 7.54 -17.35 12.82
CA GLN A 110 7.33 -18.76 12.43
C GLN A 110 5.85 -19.15 12.31
N GLY A 111 4.97 -18.16 12.19
CA GLY A 111 3.51 -18.27 12.14
C GLY A 111 2.84 -17.59 13.34
N ALA A 112 1.61 -17.10 13.15
CA ALA A 112 0.85 -16.40 14.19
C ALA A 112 0.62 -17.22 15.48
N SER A 113 0.57 -18.55 15.38
CA SER A 113 0.45 -19.44 16.55
C SER A 113 1.77 -19.71 17.28
N LYS A 114 2.92 -19.30 16.73
CA LYS A 114 4.27 -19.59 17.26
C LYS A 114 5.02 -18.35 17.70
N THR A 115 4.92 -17.25 16.95
CA THR A 115 5.67 -16.03 17.22
C THR A 115 4.72 -14.89 17.55
N THR A 116 4.84 -14.29 18.73
CA THR A 116 4.05 -13.11 19.13
C THR A 116 4.97 -11.93 19.42
N LEU A 117 4.79 -10.82 18.69
CA LEU A 117 5.30 -9.51 19.07
C LEU A 117 4.25 -8.83 19.95
N LYS A 118 4.57 -8.70 21.24
CA LYS A 118 3.67 -8.17 22.27
C LYS A 118 4.07 -6.75 22.62
N PHE A 119 3.20 -5.80 22.35
CA PHE A 119 3.43 -4.39 22.63
C PHE A 119 2.62 -3.95 23.84
N ASN A 120 3.32 -3.34 24.80
CA ASN A 120 2.76 -2.70 25.97
C ASN A 120 3.56 -1.42 26.20
N LEU A 121 3.37 -0.46 25.29
CA LEU A 121 4.25 0.70 25.17
C LEU A 121 4.23 1.56 26.43
N PHE A 122 5.37 2.18 26.77
CA PHE A 122 5.42 3.15 27.87
C PHE A 122 4.66 4.44 27.53
N GLU A 123 4.75 4.87 26.28
CA GLU A 123 4.09 6.08 25.78
C GLU A 123 3.14 5.72 24.64
N PRO A 124 2.02 6.46 24.47
CA PRO A 124 1.14 6.30 23.32
C PRO A 124 1.91 6.40 22.00
N GLY A 125 1.66 5.44 21.11
CA GLY A 125 2.37 5.37 19.84
C GLY A 125 1.98 4.17 18.98
N ASN A 126 2.33 4.25 17.70
CA ASN A 126 2.20 3.13 16.79
C ASN A 126 3.14 1.99 17.23
N ALA A 127 2.72 0.73 17.09
CA ALA A 127 3.58 -0.39 17.51
C ALA A 127 4.75 -0.59 16.54
N ILE A 128 4.42 -0.71 15.25
CA ILE A 128 5.40 -0.85 14.17
C ILE A 128 5.13 0.28 13.18
N SER A 129 6.18 1.03 12.83
CA SER A 129 6.07 2.09 11.84
C SER A 129 7.15 1.99 10.78
N ALA A 130 6.79 2.41 9.57
CA ALA A 130 7.69 2.69 8.48
C ALA A 130 7.34 4.08 7.94
N GLY A 131 8.31 4.98 7.92
CA GLY A 131 8.07 6.39 7.63
C GLY A 131 9.18 6.97 6.76
N GLY A 132 8.82 7.45 5.57
CA GLY A 132 9.67 8.34 4.79
C GLY A 132 9.69 9.77 5.31
N VAL A 133 10.30 10.67 4.55
CA VAL A 133 10.38 12.10 4.88
C VAL A 133 9.58 12.91 3.86
N PHE A 134 8.72 13.80 4.36
CA PHE A 134 7.96 14.72 3.53
C PHE A 134 8.62 16.09 3.53
N SER A 135 8.85 16.66 2.33
CA SER A 135 9.21 18.07 2.18
C SER A 135 7.99 18.90 1.79
N PHE A 136 7.95 20.14 2.27
CA PHE A 136 7.00 21.15 1.81
C PHE A 136 7.45 21.87 0.54
N ASP A 137 8.64 21.56 0.03
CA ASP A 137 9.12 22.08 -1.24
C ASP A 137 8.26 21.53 -2.39
N TYR A 138 8.03 22.36 -3.41
CA TYR A 138 7.28 21.95 -4.59
C TYR A 138 7.72 22.74 -5.82
N THR A 139 7.38 22.22 -6.99
CA THR A 139 7.28 23.00 -8.23
C THR A 139 5.83 23.15 -8.65
N GLU A 140 5.49 24.31 -9.20
CA GLU A 140 4.18 24.53 -9.84
C GLU A 140 4.07 23.67 -11.10
N VAL A 141 2.87 23.14 -11.35
CA VAL A 141 2.50 22.51 -12.61
C VAL A 141 1.86 23.58 -13.50
N LEU A 142 2.39 23.76 -14.71
CA LEU A 142 2.06 24.92 -15.56
C LEU A 142 0.87 24.71 -16.50
N GLU A 143 0.20 23.56 -16.40
CA GLU A 143 -0.93 23.21 -17.26
C GLU A 143 -1.95 22.30 -16.56
N SER A 144 -3.12 22.13 -17.18
CA SER A 144 -4.11 21.19 -16.67
C SER A 144 -3.76 19.77 -17.10
N ILE A 145 -3.81 18.83 -16.16
CA ILE A 145 -3.60 17.41 -16.42
C ILE A 145 -4.98 16.74 -16.49
N PRO A 146 -5.44 16.27 -17.68
CA PRO A 146 -6.68 15.53 -17.76
C PRO A 146 -6.54 14.18 -17.06
N LYS A 147 -7.66 13.57 -16.66
CA LYS A 147 -7.66 12.15 -16.26
C LYS A 147 -7.04 11.31 -17.39
N GLY A 148 -6.14 10.40 -17.04
CA GLY A 148 -5.37 9.62 -18.00
C GLY A 148 -4.12 10.33 -18.54
N GLY A 149 -3.94 11.62 -18.24
CA GLY A 149 -2.73 12.36 -18.55
C GLY A 149 -1.53 11.85 -17.75
N GLN A 150 -0.35 11.92 -18.38
CA GLN A 150 0.92 11.45 -17.80
C GLN A 150 2.08 12.43 -17.99
N ILE A 151 1.97 13.34 -18.95
CA ILE A 151 3.05 14.25 -19.35
C ILE A 151 2.54 15.66 -19.09
N PHE A 152 3.36 16.47 -18.43
CA PHE A 152 3.06 17.87 -18.17
C PHE A 152 4.34 18.68 -17.92
N MET A 153 4.25 19.99 -18.10
CA MET A 153 5.30 20.94 -17.76
C MET A 153 5.20 21.39 -16.30
N VAL A 154 6.37 21.51 -15.67
CA VAL A 154 6.53 22.15 -14.35
C VAL A 154 7.34 23.44 -14.47
N MET A 155 7.29 24.29 -13.44
CA MET A 155 8.10 25.52 -13.39
C MET A 155 9.60 25.24 -13.38
N ASP A 156 10.04 24.27 -12.56
CA ASP A 156 11.44 23.89 -12.45
C ASP A 156 11.55 22.39 -12.13
N ALA A 157 12.19 21.63 -13.03
CA ALA A 157 12.43 20.21 -12.84
C ALA A 157 13.84 19.90 -12.31
N SER A 158 14.68 20.91 -12.03
CA SER A 158 16.12 20.74 -11.75
C SER A 158 16.44 19.92 -10.50
N ASN A 159 15.51 19.83 -9.55
CA ASN A 159 15.64 19.05 -8.31
C ASN A 159 15.01 17.65 -8.40
N PHE A 160 14.58 17.21 -9.59
CA PHE A 160 13.99 15.89 -9.80
C PHE A 160 14.88 15.03 -10.68
N GLU A 161 14.86 13.73 -10.40
CA GLU A 161 15.50 12.69 -11.18
C GLU A 161 14.47 11.64 -11.64
N VAL A 162 14.81 10.91 -12.72
CA VAL A 162 13.98 9.76 -13.15
C VAL A 162 14.08 8.67 -12.08
N GLY A 163 12.93 8.23 -11.59
CA GLY A 163 12.84 7.27 -10.49
C GLY A 163 12.29 7.88 -9.19
N ASP A 164 12.31 9.21 -9.06
CA ASP A 164 11.80 9.89 -7.87
C ASP A 164 10.31 9.64 -7.66
N TYR A 165 9.93 9.50 -6.39
CA TYR A 165 8.53 9.50 -5.99
C TYR A 165 8.07 10.92 -5.72
N VAL A 166 6.84 11.19 -6.14
CA VAL A 166 6.23 12.52 -6.09
C VAL A 166 4.78 12.45 -5.68
N LEU A 167 4.29 13.48 -4.99
CA LEU A 167 2.87 13.71 -4.75
C LEU A 167 2.38 14.80 -5.70
N LEU A 168 1.45 14.44 -6.59
CA LEU A 168 0.69 15.40 -7.38
C LEU A 168 -0.57 15.81 -6.61
N GLN A 169 -0.69 17.09 -6.30
CA GLN A 169 -1.78 17.66 -5.51
C GLN A 169 -2.26 19.00 -6.11
N ASP A 170 -3.49 19.38 -5.86
CA ASP A 170 -4.05 20.71 -6.18
C ASP A 170 -4.91 21.19 -5.00
N ASN A 171 -5.42 22.42 -5.07
CA ASN A 171 -6.40 22.91 -4.10
C ASN A 171 -7.66 22.05 -4.16
N ASP A 172 -7.93 21.31 -3.09
CA ASP A 172 -8.98 20.29 -3.00
C ASP A 172 -10.17 20.69 -2.13
N THR A 173 -10.31 21.97 -1.79
CA THR A 173 -11.34 22.47 -0.84
C THR A 173 -12.79 22.12 -1.22
N ASP A 174 -13.07 21.87 -2.49
CA ASP A 174 -14.35 21.42 -3.04
C ASP A 174 -14.50 19.89 -3.11
N LEU A 175 -13.41 19.13 -2.95
CA LEU A 175 -13.39 17.67 -2.90
C LEU A 175 -13.49 17.12 -1.47
N VAL A 176 -13.26 17.97 -0.47
CA VAL A 176 -13.26 17.60 0.95
C VAL A 176 -14.36 18.34 1.71
N THR A 177 -14.97 17.67 2.68
CA THR A 177 -16.10 18.23 3.43
C THR A 177 -15.65 19.11 4.60
N SER A 178 -14.50 18.81 5.19
CA SER A 178 -14.03 19.45 6.42
C SER A 178 -12.70 20.13 6.19
N SER A 179 -12.52 21.32 6.77
CA SER A 179 -11.31 22.12 6.56
C SER A 179 -10.02 21.46 7.05
N TRP A 180 -10.10 20.55 8.03
CA TRP A 180 -8.96 19.76 8.49
C TRP A 180 -8.48 18.74 7.45
N ALA A 181 -9.30 18.44 6.44
CA ALA A 181 -8.95 17.58 5.31
C ALA A 181 -8.52 18.38 4.07
N ASN A 182 -8.34 19.70 4.17
CA ASN A 182 -7.78 20.46 3.07
C ASN A 182 -6.35 19.99 2.77
N ASN A 183 -6.01 19.92 1.48
CA ASN A 183 -4.76 19.42 0.94
C ASN A 183 -4.46 17.97 1.36
N THR A 184 -5.48 17.11 1.44
CA THR A 184 -5.29 15.67 1.72
C THR A 184 -5.61 14.78 0.54
N THR A 185 -6.18 15.32 -0.54
CA THR A 185 -6.34 14.57 -1.80
C THR A 185 -5.14 14.78 -2.70
N GLY A 186 -4.83 13.77 -3.52
CA GLY A 186 -3.72 13.82 -4.46
C GLY A 186 -3.42 12.44 -5.01
N GLN A 187 -2.27 12.30 -5.64
CA GLN A 187 -1.78 11.03 -6.16
C GLN A 187 -0.27 10.92 -5.99
N VAL A 188 0.16 9.93 -5.20
CA VAL A 188 1.56 9.48 -5.19
C VAL A 188 1.87 8.78 -6.51
N ASN A 189 3.02 9.09 -7.10
CA ASN A 189 3.46 8.54 -8.38
C ASN A 189 4.99 8.50 -8.47
N GLN A 190 5.52 7.92 -9.53
CA GLN A 190 6.95 7.87 -9.81
C GLN A 190 7.25 8.60 -11.12
N ILE A 191 8.34 9.37 -11.18
CA ILE A 191 8.82 9.99 -12.42
C ILE A 191 9.45 8.91 -13.30
N SER A 192 8.99 8.82 -14.55
CA SER A 192 9.47 7.85 -15.55
C SER A 192 10.36 8.47 -16.63
N PHE A 193 10.28 9.78 -16.82
CA PHE A 193 11.06 10.52 -17.81
C PHE A 193 11.05 12.02 -17.50
N ILE A 194 12.16 12.69 -17.82
CA ILE A 194 12.35 14.15 -17.72
C ILE A 194 13.00 14.63 -19.02
N ASP A 195 12.46 15.71 -19.61
CA ASP A 195 13.07 16.46 -20.72
C ASP A 195 12.89 17.97 -20.50
N GLY A 196 13.98 18.64 -20.12
CA GLY A 196 13.92 20.00 -19.58
C GLY A 196 12.95 20.05 -18.40
N ASN A 197 11.94 20.92 -18.48
CA ASN A 197 10.88 21.05 -17.47
C ASN A 197 9.65 20.18 -17.74
N THR A 198 9.72 19.24 -18.68
CA THR A 198 8.64 18.30 -18.97
C THR A 198 8.84 17.02 -18.17
N ILE A 199 7.86 16.67 -17.34
CA ILE A 199 7.85 15.44 -16.54
C ILE A 199 6.85 14.45 -17.12
N ARG A 200 7.22 13.17 -17.14
CA ARG A 200 6.29 12.06 -17.35
C ARG A 200 6.16 11.18 -16.12
N LEU A 201 4.95 11.01 -15.62
CA LEU A 201 4.64 10.06 -14.55
C LEU A 201 4.48 8.63 -15.07
N LYS A 202 4.92 7.66 -14.25
CA LYS A 202 4.82 6.23 -14.53
C LYS A 202 3.37 5.75 -14.61
N SER A 203 2.50 6.23 -13.72
CA SER A 203 1.06 5.97 -13.77
C SER A 203 0.28 7.19 -14.27
N PRO A 204 -0.81 7.00 -15.04
CA PRO A 204 -1.70 8.11 -15.40
C PRO A 204 -2.37 8.77 -14.19
N ALA A 205 -2.68 10.06 -14.32
CA ALA A 205 -3.51 10.78 -13.37
C ALA A 205 -4.91 10.13 -13.29
N ARG A 206 -5.35 9.76 -12.09
CA ARG A 206 -6.63 9.05 -11.87
C ARG A 206 -7.83 9.99 -11.79
N ARG A 207 -7.58 11.29 -11.62
CA ARG A 207 -8.54 12.39 -11.70
C ARG A 207 -7.92 13.54 -12.49
N PRO A 208 -8.72 14.49 -13.00
CA PRO A 208 -8.15 15.72 -13.54
C PRO A 208 -7.52 16.57 -12.43
N PHE A 209 -6.45 17.28 -12.78
CA PHE A 209 -5.85 18.37 -12.01
C PHE A 209 -5.93 19.62 -12.88
N GLN A 210 -6.77 20.57 -12.49
CA GLN A 210 -7.03 21.77 -13.30
C GLN A 210 -6.04 22.87 -12.91
N LEU A 211 -5.50 23.59 -13.90
CA LEU A 211 -4.58 24.71 -13.63
C LEU A 211 -5.22 25.77 -12.72
N SER A 212 -6.54 25.99 -12.83
CA SER A 212 -7.30 26.90 -11.95
C SER A 212 -7.30 26.50 -10.47
N ARG A 213 -6.84 25.28 -10.14
CA ARG A 213 -6.73 24.75 -8.79
C ARG A 213 -5.30 24.78 -8.26
N ASP A 214 -4.38 25.45 -8.96
CA ASP A 214 -2.99 25.61 -8.55
C ASP A 214 -2.28 24.26 -8.26
N PRO A 215 -2.17 23.37 -9.28
CA PRO A 215 -1.56 22.06 -9.13
C PRO A 215 -0.05 22.16 -8.85
N LYS A 216 0.42 21.30 -7.96
CA LYS A 216 1.79 21.25 -7.44
C LYS A 216 2.34 19.84 -7.44
N LEU A 217 3.64 19.73 -7.65
CA LEU A 217 4.39 18.50 -7.58
C LEU A 217 5.39 18.57 -6.41
N PHE A 218 5.20 17.71 -5.42
CA PHE A 218 6.04 17.63 -4.23
C PHE A 218 6.98 16.41 -4.34
N PRO A 219 8.29 16.53 -4.08
CA PRO A 219 9.18 15.38 -3.95
C PRO A 219 8.86 14.60 -2.67
N LEU A 220 9.00 13.27 -2.73
CA LEU A 220 8.79 12.38 -1.60
C LEU A 220 10.03 11.51 -1.37
N GLU A 221 10.58 11.55 -0.16
CA GLU A 221 11.60 10.60 0.26
C GLU A 221 10.91 9.37 0.85
N MET A 222 10.81 8.30 0.07
CA MET A 222 10.07 7.10 0.47
C MET A 222 10.97 6.10 1.21
N VAL A 223 10.39 5.39 2.19
CA VAL A 223 10.95 4.10 2.65
C VAL A 223 10.43 2.97 1.76
N GLU A 224 11.21 1.90 1.61
CA GLU A 224 10.86 0.85 0.64
C GLU A 224 11.17 -0.57 1.09
N ASN A 225 10.50 -1.54 0.46
CA ASN A 225 10.78 -2.98 0.59
C ASN A 225 10.68 -3.51 2.03
N ILE A 226 9.72 -3.00 2.81
CA ILE A 226 9.49 -3.40 4.20
C ILE A 226 8.43 -4.50 4.29
N GLY A 227 8.76 -5.58 5.00
CA GLY A 227 7.87 -6.72 5.19
C GLY A 227 7.55 -6.99 6.66
N ILE A 228 6.30 -7.36 6.95
CA ILE A 228 5.90 -7.91 8.25
C ILE A 228 5.18 -9.23 7.98
N GLU A 229 5.77 -10.35 8.42
CA GLU A 229 5.36 -11.67 7.96
C GLU A 229 5.27 -12.72 9.07
N ASN A 230 4.28 -13.62 8.93
CA ASN A 230 4.24 -14.90 9.66
C ASN A 230 4.35 -14.75 11.19
N LEU A 231 3.62 -13.82 11.78
CA LEU A 231 3.69 -13.53 13.21
C LEU A 231 2.36 -13.01 13.74
N LYS A 232 2.20 -13.00 15.06
CA LYS A 232 1.13 -12.32 15.75
C LYS A 232 1.61 -10.99 16.30
N ILE A 233 0.79 -9.95 16.19
CA ILE A 233 0.92 -8.68 16.89
C ILE A 233 -0.17 -8.65 17.96
N LEU A 234 0.23 -8.51 19.21
CA LEU A 234 -0.67 -8.33 20.35
C LEU A 234 -0.45 -6.95 20.95
N ARG A 235 -1.46 -6.09 20.97
CA ARG A 235 -1.45 -4.87 21.81
C ARG A 235 -2.08 -5.16 23.16
N GLU A 236 -1.38 -4.78 24.23
CA GLU A 236 -1.88 -4.81 25.60
C GLU A 236 -2.18 -3.39 26.14
N ASP A 237 -1.51 -2.36 25.63
CA ASP A 237 -1.72 -0.98 26.05
C ASP A 237 -2.91 -0.34 25.33
N ALA A 238 -3.90 0.12 26.11
CA ALA A 238 -5.04 0.86 25.63
C ALA A 238 -4.81 2.37 25.79
N THR A 239 -5.02 3.14 24.73
CA THR A 239 -4.88 4.60 24.70
C THR A 239 -6.13 5.28 24.14
N THR A 240 -6.31 6.56 24.47
CA THR A 240 -7.38 7.37 23.86
C THR A 240 -6.98 7.94 22.50
N GLU A 241 -5.68 8.00 22.21
CA GLU A 241 -5.08 8.49 20.97
C GLU A 241 -5.33 7.56 19.78
N LYS A 242 -5.11 8.11 18.57
CA LYS A 242 -5.26 7.37 17.33
C LYS A 242 -3.94 6.72 16.93
N ASN A 243 -3.55 5.66 17.63
CA ASN A 243 -2.35 4.90 17.32
C ASN A 243 -2.69 3.53 16.71
N SER A 244 -2.02 3.21 15.61
CA SER A 244 -2.20 1.99 14.84
C SER A 244 -1.17 0.92 15.23
N ASN A 245 -1.50 -0.35 14.97
CA ASN A 245 -0.54 -1.43 15.22
C ASN A 245 0.59 -1.41 14.20
N ILE A 246 0.23 -1.23 12.93
CA ILE A 246 1.16 -1.02 11.82
C ILE A 246 0.80 0.31 11.16
N TYR A 247 1.76 1.22 11.05
CA TYR A 247 1.59 2.53 10.41
C TYR A 247 2.65 2.75 9.34
N PHE A 248 2.24 2.80 8.08
CA PHE A 248 3.10 3.10 6.94
C PHE A 248 2.81 4.49 6.39
N ASP A 249 3.84 5.33 6.30
CA ASP A 249 3.73 6.68 5.76
C ASP A 249 4.89 6.89 4.80
N LEU A 250 4.60 7.37 3.59
CA LEU A 250 5.62 7.52 2.54
C LEU A 250 6.37 6.19 2.32
N ALA A 251 5.62 5.09 2.26
CA ALA A 251 6.16 3.75 2.07
C ALA A 251 5.84 3.24 0.65
N VAL A 252 6.80 2.53 0.06
CA VAL A 252 6.63 1.93 -1.27
C VAL A 252 7.10 0.49 -1.34
N ASN A 253 6.36 -0.35 -2.05
CA ASN A 253 6.72 -1.75 -2.25
C ASN A 253 6.82 -2.55 -0.94
N CYS A 254 5.95 -2.23 0.03
CA CYS A 254 5.92 -2.86 1.35
C CYS A 254 4.75 -3.84 1.47
N TRP A 255 4.84 -4.79 2.40
CA TRP A 255 3.81 -5.80 2.57
C TRP A 255 3.60 -6.26 4.02
N VAL A 256 2.38 -6.73 4.28
CA VAL A 256 1.94 -7.35 5.53
C VAL A 256 1.27 -8.67 5.18
N GLU A 257 1.91 -9.78 5.52
CA GLU A 257 1.53 -11.10 5.00
C GLU A 257 1.44 -12.16 6.11
N CYS A 258 0.33 -12.91 6.13
CA CYS A 258 0.15 -14.04 7.04
C CYS A 258 0.33 -13.67 8.53
N ILE A 259 -0.18 -12.51 8.94
CA ILE A 259 -0.13 -12.07 10.34
C ILE A 259 -1.49 -12.18 11.04
N GLU A 260 -1.46 -12.30 12.36
CA GLU A 260 -2.60 -12.03 13.24
C GLU A 260 -2.36 -10.70 13.95
N SER A 261 -3.38 -9.85 14.06
CA SER A 261 -3.30 -8.60 14.82
C SER A 261 -4.48 -8.56 15.79
N GLU A 262 -4.16 -8.61 17.09
CA GLU A 262 -5.13 -8.66 18.17
C GLU A 262 -5.10 -7.36 18.98
N ASN A 263 -6.28 -6.74 19.11
CA ASN A 263 -6.52 -5.44 19.73
C ASN A 263 -5.81 -4.28 19.03
N CYS A 264 -6.51 -3.18 18.82
CA CYS A 264 -5.93 -1.92 18.36
C CYS A 264 -6.55 -0.72 19.09
N ASN A 265 -5.82 0.40 19.13
CA ASN A 265 -6.31 1.68 19.64
C ASN A 265 -7.03 2.50 18.55
N PHE A 266 -6.57 2.38 17.30
CA PHE A 266 -7.16 3.04 16.12
C PHE A 266 -7.38 2.08 14.95
N ALA A 267 -6.31 1.58 14.34
CA ALA A 267 -6.35 0.62 13.25
C ALA A 267 -5.35 -0.53 13.46
N HIS A 268 -5.62 -1.70 12.88
CA HIS A 268 -4.62 -2.76 12.81
C HIS A 268 -3.54 -2.45 11.77
N PHE A 269 -3.95 -1.94 10.61
CA PHE A 269 -3.04 -1.44 9.58
C PHE A 269 -3.53 -0.08 9.09
N GLU A 270 -2.62 0.89 9.07
CA GLU A 270 -2.85 2.23 8.52
C GLU A 270 -1.75 2.55 7.52
N ALA A 271 -2.14 3.10 6.37
CA ALA A 271 -1.20 3.65 5.42
C ALA A 271 -1.61 5.05 4.98
N THR A 272 -0.64 5.95 4.86
CA THR A 272 -0.84 7.29 4.30
C THR A 272 0.27 7.59 3.29
N ARG A 273 -0.01 8.39 2.26
CA ARG A 273 0.97 8.82 1.23
C ARG A 273 1.86 7.70 0.69
N SER A 274 1.32 6.50 0.55
CA SER A 274 2.06 5.28 0.23
C SER A 274 1.55 4.66 -1.06
N THR A 275 2.40 3.87 -1.75
CA THR A 275 2.03 3.19 -2.99
C THR A 275 2.59 1.78 -3.04
N ASN A 276 2.00 0.90 -3.86
CA ASN A 276 2.48 -0.47 -4.04
C ASN A 276 2.57 -1.27 -2.74
N LEU A 277 1.52 -1.15 -1.91
CA LEU A 277 1.38 -1.92 -0.68
C LEU A 277 0.57 -3.18 -0.92
N GLU A 278 0.92 -4.27 -0.24
CA GLU A 278 0.16 -5.52 -0.26
C GLU A 278 -0.14 -6.03 1.16
N VAL A 279 -1.42 -6.25 1.46
CA VAL A 279 -1.87 -6.85 2.72
C VAL A 279 -2.63 -8.14 2.40
N THR A 280 -2.08 -9.30 2.77
CA THR A 280 -2.59 -10.61 2.33
C THR A 280 -2.55 -11.63 3.47
N GLY A 281 -3.45 -12.62 3.40
CA GLY A 281 -3.46 -13.77 4.31
C GLY A 281 -3.56 -13.43 5.80
N SER A 282 -3.99 -12.22 6.16
CA SER A 282 -3.90 -11.69 7.52
C SER A 282 -5.25 -11.66 8.23
N TYR A 283 -5.25 -11.81 9.56
CA TYR A 283 -6.43 -11.81 10.41
C TYR A 283 -6.37 -10.67 11.43
N PHE A 284 -7.26 -9.69 11.28
CA PHE A 284 -7.34 -8.51 12.16
C PHE A 284 -8.60 -8.58 13.00
N HIS A 285 -8.45 -8.51 14.33
CA HIS A 285 -9.59 -8.67 15.23
C HIS A 285 -9.43 -7.95 16.58
N HIS A 286 -10.60 -7.58 17.10
CA HIS A 286 -10.79 -6.89 18.38
C HIS A 286 -10.13 -5.51 18.45
N ALA A 287 -10.68 -4.66 19.30
CA ALA A 287 -10.14 -3.35 19.61
C ALA A 287 -10.49 -3.01 21.05
N PHE A 288 -9.72 -2.09 21.64
CA PHE A 288 -10.00 -1.59 22.98
C PHE A 288 -11.26 -0.71 23.04
N SER A 289 -11.65 -0.12 21.91
CA SER A 289 -12.84 0.73 21.81
C SER A 289 -13.39 0.78 20.38
N TYR A 290 -14.71 0.84 20.26
CA TYR A 290 -15.47 0.97 19.01
C TYR A 290 -16.25 2.30 18.95
N GLY A 291 -15.81 3.28 19.73
CA GLY A 291 -16.53 4.53 19.99
C GLY A 291 -16.53 5.53 18.84
N SER A 292 -17.19 6.67 19.08
CA SER A 292 -17.26 7.79 18.14
C SER A 292 -15.88 8.38 17.82
N GLY A 293 -15.70 8.86 16.58
CA GLY A 293 -14.44 9.45 16.10
C GLY A 293 -13.59 8.56 15.19
N GLY A 294 -14.06 7.34 14.89
CA GLY A 294 -13.38 6.38 14.03
C GLY A 294 -12.28 5.64 14.79
N LYS A 295 -12.59 4.43 15.26
CA LYS A 295 -11.68 3.50 15.95
C LYS A 295 -12.00 2.07 15.51
N ALA A 296 -11.12 1.13 15.83
CA ALA A 296 -11.27 -0.28 15.51
C ALA A 296 -11.27 -0.59 14.00
N TYR A 297 -10.51 0.17 13.20
CA TYR A 297 -10.36 -0.12 11.78
C TYR A 297 -9.51 -1.38 11.58
N GLY A 298 -9.98 -2.31 10.74
CA GLY A 298 -9.11 -3.37 10.23
C GLY A 298 -7.98 -2.77 9.41
N ILE A 299 -8.35 -2.00 8.39
CA ILE A 299 -7.43 -1.28 7.49
C ILE A 299 -7.94 0.17 7.34
N MET A 300 -7.03 1.13 7.44
CA MET A 300 -7.23 2.55 7.18
C MET A 300 -6.26 3.01 6.08
N LEU A 301 -6.77 3.68 5.03
CA LEU A 301 -6.01 4.12 3.84
C LEU A 301 -6.35 5.57 3.47
#